data_AF-A0A8C2VK43-F1
#
_entry.id   AF-A0A8C2VK43-F1
#
_cell.length_a   1.000
_cell.length_b   1.000
_cell.length_c   1.000
_cell.angle_alpha   90.00
_cell.angle_beta   90.00
_cell.angle_gamma   90.00
#
_symmetry.space_group_name_H-M   'P 1'
#
loop_
_entity.id
_entity.type
_entity.pdbx_description
1 polymer ?
#
loop_
_entity_poly.entity_id
_entity_poly.type
_entity_poly.pdbx_seq_one_letter_code
_entity_poly.pdbx_strand_id
1 'polypeptide(L)'
;MWPRMLVRELRVAAVKFSVLGTRLAVRVPPRRILGSDLALRRSLHATAARALPLIPIVVEQTGRGERAYDIYSRLLRERIVCVMGPIDDSVASLVIAQLLFLQSESNKKPIHMYINSPGGVVTAGLAIYDTMQYILNPICTWCVGQAASMGSLLLAAGSPGMRHSLPNSRIMIHQPSGGARGQATDIAIQAEEIMKLKKQLYNIYAKHTKQSLEVIESAMERDRYMSPMEAQEFGILDKVLVHPPQDGEDEPELVQKEPTVAPTEPPAPAST
;
A
#
# COMPACT_ATOMS: atom_id res chain seq x y z
N MET A 1 -3.93 16.87 75.95
CA MET A 1 -4.11 15.42 75.73
C MET A 1 -3.01 14.99 74.76
N TRP A 2 -2.13 14.13 75.26
CA TRP A 2 -0.98 13.41 74.68
C TRP A 2 0.11 14.09 73.81
N PRO A 3 1.41 13.77 74.06
CA PRO A 3 2.55 14.58 73.63
C PRO A 3 3.54 13.88 72.67
N ARG A 4 4.50 14.71 72.23
CA ARG A 4 5.85 14.44 71.67
C ARG A 4 6.36 13.00 71.79
N MET A 5 6.85 12.45 70.67
CA MET A 5 7.69 11.26 70.65
C MET A 5 9.11 11.56 70.17
N LEU A 6 10.03 10.97 70.93
CA LEU A 6 11.48 11.09 71.00
C LEU A 6 12.24 10.85 69.69
N VAL A 7 13.26 11.69 69.48
CA VAL A 7 14.45 11.40 68.67
C VAL A 7 15.28 10.35 69.42
N ARG A 8 15.64 9.25 68.75
CA ARG A 8 16.67 8.31 69.23
C ARG A 8 17.90 8.41 68.33
N GLU A 9 18.99 8.86 68.94
CA GLU A 9 20.35 8.65 68.42
C GLU A 9 20.66 7.15 68.33
N LEU A 10 21.29 6.74 67.23
CA LEU A 10 22.00 5.47 67.15
C LEU A 10 23.39 5.72 66.56
N ARG A 11 24.38 5.38 67.37
CA ARG A 11 25.83 5.51 67.13
C ARG A 11 26.26 4.69 65.91
N VAL A 12 27.09 5.29 65.07
CA VAL A 12 27.78 4.61 63.97
C VAL A 12 28.93 3.79 64.54
N ALA A 13 28.85 2.46 64.42
CA ALA A 13 29.99 1.57 64.58
C ALA A 13 30.58 1.30 63.19
N ALA A 14 31.81 1.75 62.96
CA ALA A 14 32.56 1.46 61.75
C ALA A 14 33.05 0.01 61.76
N VAL A 15 32.58 -0.81 60.84
CA VAL A 15 33.17 -2.13 60.53
C VAL A 15 33.85 -2.02 59.18
N LYS A 16 35.19 -2.14 59.19
CA LYS A 16 36.00 -2.31 57.98
C LYS A 16 35.78 -3.72 57.44
N PHE A 17 35.25 -3.85 56.22
CA PHE A 17 35.34 -5.10 55.46
C PHE A 17 36.17 -4.91 54.20
N SER A 18 37.09 -5.87 54.05
CA SER A 18 38.12 -6.00 53.06
C SER A 18 37.58 -6.17 51.63
N VAL A 19 38.30 -5.59 50.68
CA VAL A 19 38.08 -5.71 49.25
C VAL A 19 38.49 -7.10 48.78
N LEU A 20 37.51 -7.94 48.39
CA LEU A 20 37.75 -9.06 47.47
C LEU A 20 36.75 -8.95 46.32
N GLY A 21 37.20 -8.38 45.21
CA GLY A 21 36.41 -8.22 44.00
C GLY A 21 36.30 -9.53 43.22
N THR A 22 35.19 -10.25 43.39
CA THR A 22 34.81 -11.33 42.48
C THR A 22 33.90 -10.74 41.40
N ARG A 23 34.44 -10.45 40.22
CA ARG A 23 33.64 -10.05 39.05
C ARG A 23 32.80 -11.25 38.60
N LEU A 24 31.50 -11.25 38.90
CA LEU A 24 30.54 -12.09 38.20
C LEU A 24 30.46 -11.58 36.74
N ALA A 25 31.11 -12.29 35.83
CA ALA A 25 30.94 -12.07 34.40
C ALA A 25 29.54 -12.55 34.00
N VAL A 26 28.59 -11.64 33.85
CA VAL A 26 27.33 -11.91 33.16
C VAL A 26 27.66 -12.18 31.70
N ARG A 27 27.73 -13.46 31.32
CA ARG A 27 27.78 -13.89 29.91
C ARG A 27 26.44 -13.52 29.27
N VAL A 28 26.41 -12.37 28.59
CA VAL A 28 25.38 -12.09 27.59
C VAL A 28 25.58 -13.11 26.47
N PRO A 29 24.61 -13.98 26.16
CA PRO A 29 24.76 -14.91 25.04
C PRO A 29 24.90 -14.10 23.76
N PRO A 30 25.73 -14.53 22.79
CA PRO A 30 25.77 -13.86 21.50
C PRO A 30 24.36 -13.90 20.91
N ARG A 31 23.85 -12.73 20.50
CA ARG A 31 22.64 -12.66 19.67
C ARG A 31 22.88 -13.59 18.49
N ARG A 32 22.23 -14.76 18.49
CA ARG A 32 22.06 -15.55 17.28
C ARG A 32 21.34 -14.63 16.31
N ILE A 33 22.07 -14.15 15.30
CA ILE A 33 21.47 -13.64 14.08
C ILE A 33 20.78 -14.87 13.49
N LEU A 34 19.50 -15.02 13.85
CA LEU A 34 18.62 -16.00 13.24
C LEU A 34 18.63 -15.72 11.74
N GLY A 35 18.80 -16.77 10.95
CA GLY A 35 19.11 -16.71 9.54
C GLY A 35 18.32 -15.63 8.80
N SER A 36 19.04 -14.90 7.95
CA SER A 36 18.45 -14.13 6.88
C SER A 36 17.56 -15.07 6.07
N ASP A 37 16.24 -14.97 6.25
CA ASP A 37 15.30 -15.33 5.20
C ASP A 37 15.68 -14.47 4.00
N LEU A 38 16.43 -15.06 3.08
CA LEU A 38 16.63 -14.56 1.72
C LEU A 38 15.32 -14.73 0.94
N ALA A 39 14.22 -14.21 1.48
CA ALA A 39 13.11 -13.81 0.65
C ALA A 39 13.67 -12.67 -0.20
N LEU A 40 13.96 -12.98 -1.47
CA LEU A 40 14.43 -12.01 -2.45
C LEU A 40 13.51 -10.79 -2.36
N ARG A 41 14.01 -9.69 -1.80
CA ARG A 41 13.21 -8.47 -1.66
C ARG A 41 12.95 -7.99 -3.07
N ARG A 42 11.73 -8.22 -3.58
CA ARG A 42 11.26 -7.75 -4.89
C ARG A 42 11.10 -6.22 -4.96
N SER A 43 11.61 -5.50 -3.96
CA SER A 43 11.62 -4.04 -3.93
C SER A 43 13.03 -3.53 -4.17
N LEU A 44 13.23 -2.84 -5.29
CA LEU A 44 14.47 -2.12 -5.60
C LEU A 44 14.76 -0.98 -4.60
N HIS A 45 13.76 -0.54 -3.84
CA HIS A 45 13.92 0.47 -2.79
C HIS A 45 13.41 -0.06 -1.46
N ALA A 46 14.26 0.00 -0.44
CA ALA A 46 13.82 -0.22 0.94
C ALA A 46 13.25 1.10 1.46
N THR A 47 11.93 1.19 1.60
CA THR A 47 11.33 2.26 2.40
C THR A 47 11.58 1.89 3.87
N ALA A 48 12.32 2.73 4.60
CA ALA A 48 12.41 2.59 6.05
C ALA A 48 10.98 2.54 6.61
N ALA A 49 10.70 1.65 7.57
CA ALA A 49 9.44 1.68 8.30
C ALA A 49 9.26 3.09 8.85
N ARG A 50 8.33 3.88 8.29
CA ARG A 50 8.03 5.20 8.82
C ARG A 50 7.48 4.97 10.22
N ALA A 51 8.29 5.26 11.23
CA ALA A 51 7.74 5.85 12.43
C ALA A 51 7.12 7.17 11.95
N LEU A 52 5.82 7.18 11.65
CA LEU A 52 5.15 8.41 11.28
C LEU A 52 5.35 9.37 12.46
N PRO A 53 6.03 10.51 12.29
CA PRO A 53 5.89 11.58 13.26
C PRO A 53 4.40 11.93 13.40
N LEU A 54 4.02 12.51 14.53
CA LEU A 54 2.66 12.95 14.85
C LEU A 54 1.93 13.47 13.59
N ILE A 55 0.74 12.94 13.32
CA ILE A 55 -0.07 13.37 12.18
C ILE A 55 -0.45 14.84 12.41
N PRO A 56 -0.15 15.75 11.46
CA PRO A 56 -0.48 17.16 11.62
C PRO A 56 -1.98 17.38 11.82
N ILE A 57 -2.31 18.34 12.69
CA ILE A 57 -3.68 18.76 12.96
C ILE A 57 -3.98 20.03 12.14
N VAL A 58 -5.14 20.04 11.50
CA VAL A 58 -5.72 21.17 10.77
C VAL A 58 -6.86 21.74 11.61
N VAL A 59 -6.86 23.06 11.80
CA VAL A 59 -7.93 23.79 12.50
C VAL A 59 -8.77 24.52 11.47
N GLU A 60 -10.07 24.20 11.43
CA GLU A 60 -11.06 24.92 10.61
C GLU A 60 -11.92 25.82 11.49
N GLN A 61 -12.00 27.09 11.13
CA GLN A 61 -12.98 28.01 11.73
C GLN A 61 -14.32 27.83 11.02
N THR A 62 -15.31 27.33 11.75
CA THR A 62 -16.70 27.30 11.30
C THR A 62 -17.48 28.44 11.94
N GLY A 63 -18.61 28.84 11.36
CA GLY A 63 -19.49 29.86 11.97
C GLY A 63 -20.02 29.51 13.38
N ARG A 64 -19.77 28.28 13.87
CA ARG A 64 -20.13 27.82 15.23
C ARG A 64 -18.91 27.54 16.13
N GLY A 65 -17.71 27.94 15.72
CA GLY A 65 -16.47 27.76 16.47
C GLY A 65 -15.40 26.98 15.70
N GLU A 66 -14.30 26.66 16.38
CA GLU A 66 -13.15 25.96 15.80
C GLU A 66 -13.30 24.44 15.92
N ARG A 67 -12.94 23.72 14.86
CA ARG A 67 -12.85 22.26 14.86
C ARG A 67 -11.45 21.83 14.42
N ALA A 68 -10.86 20.92 15.18
CA ALA A 68 -9.55 20.35 14.90
C ALA A 68 -9.70 18.94 14.33
N TYR A 69 -9.02 18.66 13.22
CA TYR A 69 -8.98 17.36 12.55
C TYR A 69 -7.53 16.99 12.27
N ASP A 70 -7.20 15.69 12.29
CA ASP A 70 -5.98 15.28 11.61
C ASP A 70 -6.14 15.39 10.09
N ILE A 71 -5.03 15.48 9.36
CA ILE A 71 -5.06 15.69 7.91
C ILE A 71 -5.84 14.59 7.15
N TYR A 72 -5.82 13.33 7.59
CA TYR A 72 -6.54 12.26 6.92
C TYR A 72 -8.04 12.33 7.20
N SER A 73 -8.45 12.66 8.43
CA SER A 73 -9.86 12.94 8.74
C SER A 73 -10.38 14.12 7.92
N ARG A 74 -9.56 15.14 7.70
CA ARG A 74 -9.94 16.27 6.84
C ARG A 74 -10.15 15.85 5.39
N LEU A 75 -9.28 14.98 4.86
CA LEU A 75 -9.40 14.41 3.51
C LEU A 75 -10.61 13.47 3.38
N LEU A 76 -10.89 12.66 4.40
CA LEU A 76 -12.04 11.75 4.41
C LEU A 76 -13.36 12.53 4.29
N ARG A 77 -13.43 13.74 4.87
CA ARG A 77 -14.58 14.63 4.71
C ARG A 77 -14.80 15.09 3.26
N GLU A 78 -13.72 15.21 2.47
CA GLU A 78 -13.77 15.41 1.01
C GLU A 78 -13.92 14.08 0.24
N ARG A 79 -14.25 12.97 0.93
CA ARG A 79 -14.43 11.63 0.37
C ARG A 79 -13.16 11.04 -0.24
N ILE A 80 -12.00 11.44 0.28
CA ILE A 80 -10.70 10.90 -0.11
C ILE A 80 -10.26 9.82 0.89
N VAL A 81 -10.01 8.61 0.37
CA VAL A 81 -9.50 7.44 1.11
C VAL A 81 -8.07 7.16 0.66
N CYS A 82 -7.17 7.00 1.63
CA CYS A 82 -5.74 6.80 1.35
C CYS A 82 -5.30 5.35 1.63
N VAL A 83 -4.91 4.62 0.58
CA VAL A 83 -4.32 3.28 0.65
C VAL A 83 -2.80 3.40 0.49
N MET A 84 -2.11 3.55 1.62
CA MET A 84 -0.69 3.91 1.65
C MET A 84 0.13 2.82 2.36
N GLY A 85 1.18 2.33 1.71
CA GLY A 85 2.04 1.29 2.26
C GLY A 85 1.51 -0.13 2.03
N PRO A 86 2.10 -1.13 2.72
CA PRO A 86 1.70 -2.54 2.58
C PRO A 86 0.23 -2.76 2.95
N ILE A 87 -0.46 -3.59 2.18
CA ILE A 87 -1.85 -3.97 2.46
C ILE A 87 -1.83 -5.16 3.42
N ASP A 88 -2.42 -4.99 4.59
CA ASP A 88 -2.69 -6.05 5.57
C ASP A 88 -4.13 -5.92 6.08
N ASP A 89 -4.53 -6.83 6.97
CA ASP A 89 -5.89 -6.85 7.52
C ASP A 89 -6.25 -5.58 8.30
N SER A 90 -5.26 -4.88 8.88
CA SER A 90 -5.49 -3.62 9.60
C SER A 90 -5.82 -2.50 8.62
N VAL A 91 -5.01 -2.34 7.57
CA VAL A 91 -5.25 -1.36 6.51
C VAL A 91 -6.56 -1.66 5.79
N ALA A 92 -6.83 -2.92 5.45
CA ALA A 92 -8.08 -3.31 4.82
C ALA A 92 -9.30 -2.99 5.68
N SER A 93 -9.26 -3.30 6.98
CA SER A 93 -10.34 -2.98 7.91
C SER A 93 -10.64 -1.47 7.95
N LEU A 94 -9.61 -0.63 7.99
CA LEU A 94 -9.76 0.83 7.97
C LEU A 94 -10.35 1.34 6.65
N VAL A 95 -9.85 0.85 5.52
CA VAL A 95 -10.33 1.23 4.19
C VAL A 95 -11.79 0.82 4.00
N ILE A 96 -12.15 -0.41 4.36
CA ILE A 96 -13.53 -0.92 4.28
C ILE A 96 -14.46 -0.07 5.16
N ALA A 97 -14.06 0.22 6.41
CA ALA A 97 -14.85 1.07 7.29
C ALA A 97 -15.07 2.47 6.70
N GLN A 98 -14.04 3.09 6.10
CA GLN A 98 -14.14 4.38 5.44
C GLN A 98 -15.06 4.34 4.21
N LEU A 99 -14.98 3.30 3.38
CA LEU A 99 -15.84 3.13 2.21
C LEU A 99 -17.33 3.00 2.61
N LEU A 100 -17.61 2.16 3.60
CA LEU A 100 -18.97 1.98 4.12
C LEU A 100 -19.50 3.26 4.78
N PHE A 101 -18.65 3.96 5.53
CA PHE A 101 -18.98 5.27 6.08
C PHE A 101 -19.35 6.26 4.97
N LEU A 102 -18.51 6.42 3.95
CA LEU A 102 -18.76 7.35 2.84
C LEU A 102 -20.01 6.99 2.04
N GLN A 103 -20.33 5.71 1.89
CA GLN A 103 -21.59 5.25 1.30
C GLN A 103 -22.80 5.67 2.15
N SER A 104 -22.72 5.52 3.48
CA SER A 104 -23.81 5.90 4.38
C SER A 104 -24.08 7.41 4.38
N GLU A 105 -23.03 8.23 4.25
CA GLU A 105 -23.16 9.69 4.13
C GLU A 105 -23.80 10.11 2.80
N SER A 106 -23.44 9.44 1.71
CA SER A 106 -24.09 9.60 0.41
C SER A 106 -23.72 8.44 -0.49
N ASN A 107 -24.70 7.72 -1.00
CA ASN A 107 -24.51 6.57 -1.89
C ASN A 107 -24.37 6.94 -3.38
N LYS A 108 -24.41 8.24 -3.74
CA LYS A 108 -24.29 8.73 -5.12
C LYS A 108 -22.98 9.46 -5.39
N LYS A 109 -22.45 10.18 -4.40
CA LYS A 109 -21.26 11.02 -4.58
C LYS A 109 -20.01 10.15 -4.82
N PRO A 110 -19.13 10.51 -5.77
CA PRO A 110 -17.89 9.77 -6.00
C PRO A 110 -17.02 9.64 -4.75
N ILE A 111 -16.20 8.60 -4.71
CA ILE A 111 -15.17 8.39 -3.69
C ILE A 111 -13.81 8.36 -4.38
N HIS A 112 -12.84 9.06 -3.84
CA HIS A 112 -11.49 9.13 -4.40
C HIS A 112 -10.54 8.25 -3.58
N MET A 113 -10.04 7.18 -4.18
CA MET A 113 -9.10 6.26 -3.56
C MET A 113 -7.68 6.51 -4.08
N TYR A 114 -6.82 7.07 -3.24
CA TYR A 114 -5.41 7.27 -3.56
C TYR A 114 -4.61 6.03 -3.16
N ILE A 115 -3.78 5.54 -4.08
CA ILE A 115 -3.05 4.28 -3.95
C ILE A 115 -1.55 4.55 -4.10
N ASN A 116 -0.80 4.27 -3.04
CA ASN A 116 0.65 4.17 -3.04
C ASN A 116 1.05 2.92 -2.25
N SER A 117 0.99 1.76 -2.90
CA SER A 117 1.14 0.47 -2.23
C SER A 117 2.06 -0.48 -2.99
N PRO A 118 3.02 -1.14 -2.29
CA PRO A 118 3.79 -2.25 -2.85
C PRO A 118 2.98 -3.55 -2.96
N GLY A 119 1.69 -3.54 -2.58
CA GLY A 119 0.87 -4.74 -2.44
C GLY A 119 0.86 -5.25 -1.00
N GLY A 120 0.53 -6.52 -0.81
CA GLY A 120 0.44 -7.13 0.51
C GLY A 120 -0.40 -8.41 0.54
N VAL A 121 -1.12 -8.62 1.64
CA VAL A 121 -1.95 -9.80 1.87
C VAL A 121 -3.09 -9.85 0.86
N VAL A 122 -3.21 -10.97 0.14
CA VAL A 122 -4.19 -11.12 -0.95
C VAL A 122 -5.62 -11.08 -0.43
N THR A 123 -5.93 -11.76 0.66
CA THR A 123 -7.27 -11.78 1.26
C THR A 123 -7.70 -10.39 1.73
N ALA A 124 -6.81 -9.64 2.36
CA ALA A 124 -7.03 -8.26 2.76
C ALA A 124 -7.36 -7.36 1.54
N GLY A 125 -6.59 -7.48 0.46
CA GLY A 125 -6.85 -6.74 -0.76
C GLY A 125 -8.14 -7.17 -1.46
N LEU A 126 -8.50 -8.46 -1.43
CA LEU A 126 -9.77 -8.95 -1.98
C LEU A 126 -10.97 -8.42 -1.19
N ALA A 127 -10.86 -8.28 0.13
CA ALA A 127 -11.91 -7.67 0.95
C ALA A 127 -12.16 -6.19 0.58
N ILE A 128 -11.08 -5.42 0.33
CA ILE A 128 -11.20 -4.05 -0.19
C ILE A 128 -11.83 -4.08 -1.58
N TYR A 129 -11.34 -4.94 -2.47
CA TYR A 129 -11.83 -5.09 -3.84
C TYR A 129 -13.34 -5.36 -3.86
N ASP A 130 -13.82 -6.36 -3.14
CA ASP A 130 -15.24 -6.70 -3.12
C ASP A 130 -16.08 -5.57 -2.51
N THR A 131 -15.57 -4.89 -1.49
CA THR A 131 -16.24 -3.70 -0.93
C THR A 131 -16.33 -2.58 -1.96
N MET A 132 -15.28 -2.35 -2.75
CA MET A 132 -15.30 -1.37 -3.84
C MET A 132 -16.38 -1.68 -4.88
N GLN A 133 -16.59 -2.96 -5.20
CA GLN A 133 -17.62 -3.38 -6.15
C GLN A 133 -19.03 -3.41 -5.54
N TYR A 134 -19.11 -3.61 -4.22
CA TYR A 134 -20.37 -3.74 -3.48
C TYR A 134 -21.06 -2.40 -3.26
N ILE A 135 -20.30 -1.34 -2.96
CA ILE A 135 -20.88 -0.02 -2.73
C ILE A 135 -21.42 0.61 -4.03
N LEU A 136 -22.47 1.41 -3.90
CA LEU A 136 -23.15 2.03 -5.06
C LEU A 136 -22.39 3.22 -5.66
N ASN A 137 -21.49 3.80 -4.88
CA ASN A 137 -20.72 4.98 -5.26
C ASN A 137 -19.73 4.67 -6.39
N PRO A 138 -19.58 5.54 -7.39
CA PRO A 138 -18.44 5.44 -8.29
C PRO A 138 -17.14 5.70 -7.52
N ILE A 139 -16.10 4.91 -7.78
CA ILE A 139 -14.80 5.00 -7.11
C ILE A 139 -13.75 5.41 -8.13
N CYS A 140 -13.19 6.61 -7.94
CA CYS A 140 -12.08 7.12 -8.71
C CYS A 140 -10.77 6.65 -8.07
N THR A 141 -9.93 5.91 -8.78
CA THR A 141 -8.65 5.41 -8.25
C THR A 141 -7.49 6.27 -8.75
N TRP A 142 -6.52 6.58 -7.88
CA TRP A 142 -5.40 7.47 -8.18
C TRP A 142 -4.07 6.84 -7.78
N CYS A 143 -3.27 6.41 -8.75
CA CYS A 143 -1.94 5.90 -8.48
C CYS A 143 -0.92 7.04 -8.31
N VAL A 144 -0.34 7.12 -7.10
CA VAL A 144 0.74 8.06 -6.78
C VAL A 144 1.95 7.28 -6.27
N GLY A 145 3.09 7.42 -6.92
CA GLY A 145 4.29 6.65 -6.59
C GLY A 145 4.25 5.23 -7.14
N GLN A 146 3.52 4.31 -6.51
CA GLN A 146 3.37 2.96 -7.07
C GLN A 146 2.04 2.27 -6.76
N ALA A 147 1.61 1.42 -7.68
CA ALA A 147 0.54 0.44 -7.47
C ALA A 147 1.05 -0.92 -7.92
N ALA A 148 1.47 -1.75 -6.97
CA ALA A 148 2.10 -3.05 -7.24
C ALA A 148 1.30 -4.20 -6.62
N SER A 149 1.23 -5.34 -7.31
CA SER A 149 0.56 -6.56 -6.85
C SER A 149 -0.91 -6.30 -6.48
N MET A 150 -1.32 -6.44 -5.21
CA MET A 150 -2.69 -6.07 -4.79
C MET A 150 -2.99 -4.58 -4.98
N GLY A 151 -1.98 -3.70 -4.94
CA GLY A 151 -2.16 -2.27 -5.23
C GLY A 151 -2.62 -1.99 -6.66
N SER A 152 -2.05 -2.68 -7.66
CA SER A 152 -2.48 -2.56 -9.06
C SER A 152 -3.84 -3.18 -9.31
N LEU A 153 -4.21 -4.23 -8.57
CA LEU A 153 -5.54 -4.82 -8.66
C LEU A 153 -6.60 -3.82 -8.19
N LEU A 154 -6.38 -3.18 -7.04
CA LEU A 154 -7.28 -2.14 -6.52
C LEU A 154 -7.34 -0.93 -7.46
N LEU A 155 -6.22 -0.53 -8.06
CA LEU A 155 -6.20 0.52 -9.08
C LEU A 155 -7.10 0.16 -10.27
N ALA A 156 -6.94 -1.05 -10.82
CA ALA A 156 -7.71 -1.53 -11.97
C ALA A 156 -9.21 -1.69 -11.68
N ALA A 157 -9.56 -1.94 -10.41
CA ALA A 157 -10.93 -2.16 -9.94
C ALA A 157 -11.74 -0.87 -9.72
N GLY A 158 -11.14 0.30 -9.92
CA GLY A 158 -11.87 1.57 -9.94
C GLY A 158 -12.95 1.61 -11.03
N SER A 159 -13.88 2.56 -10.91
CA SER A 159 -14.95 2.71 -11.89
C SER A 159 -14.38 3.01 -13.29
N PRO A 160 -14.91 2.38 -14.37
CA PRO A 160 -14.41 2.61 -15.73
C PRO A 160 -14.42 4.09 -16.12
N GLY A 161 -13.31 4.57 -16.68
CA GLY A 161 -13.10 5.98 -17.04
C GLY A 161 -12.58 6.86 -15.88
N MET A 162 -12.53 6.32 -14.66
CA MET A 162 -12.13 7.02 -13.43
C MET A 162 -10.88 6.41 -12.77
N ARG A 163 -10.07 5.66 -13.53
CA ARG A 163 -8.82 5.06 -13.06
C ARG A 163 -7.65 5.92 -13.54
N HIS A 164 -6.90 6.45 -12.60
CA HIS A 164 -5.93 7.52 -12.86
C HIS A 164 -4.53 7.16 -12.34
N SER A 165 -3.52 7.75 -12.95
CA SER A 165 -2.15 7.71 -12.46
C SER A 165 -1.42 9.01 -12.75
N LEU A 166 -0.45 9.34 -11.88
CA LEU A 166 0.50 10.41 -12.16
C LEU A 166 1.64 9.93 -13.08
N PRO A 167 2.37 10.83 -13.76
CA PRO A 167 3.25 10.48 -14.88
C PRO A 167 4.46 9.65 -14.48
N ASN A 168 4.93 9.78 -13.24
CA ASN A 168 6.11 9.08 -12.72
C ASN A 168 5.76 7.90 -11.80
N SER A 169 4.48 7.55 -11.71
CA SER A 169 4.07 6.37 -10.95
C SER A 169 4.54 5.10 -11.66
N ARG A 170 4.69 4.00 -10.92
CA ARG A 170 4.96 2.67 -11.50
C ARG A 170 3.88 1.67 -11.14
N ILE A 171 3.48 0.87 -12.12
CA ILE A 171 2.49 -0.19 -11.95
C ILE A 171 3.23 -1.52 -12.05
N MET A 172 2.88 -2.50 -11.20
CA MET A 172 3.48 -3.84 -11.29
C MET A 172 2.44 -4.92 -11.04
N ILE A 173 2.34 -5.89 -11.93
CA ILE A 173 1.49 -7.08 -11.77
C ILE A 173 2.33 -8.35 -11.71
N HIS A 174 1.89 -9.33 -10.92
CA HIS A 174 2.51 -10.65 -10.83
C HIS A 174 1.55 -11.69 -10.25
N GLN A 175 1.91 -12.96 -10.35
CA GLN A 175 1.21 -14.06 -9.66
C GLN A 175 1.35 -13.95 -8.13
N PRO A 176 0.36 -14.45 -7.36
CA PRO A 176 0.48 -14.48 -5.91
C PRO A 176 1.68 -15.35 -5.50
N SER A 177 2.25 -15.04 -4.33
CA SER A 177 3.35 -15.81 -3.74
C SER A 177 2.97 -16.21 -2.32
N GLY A 178 3.42 -17.38 -1.89
CA GLY A 178 3.14 -17.94 -0.57
C GLY A 178 4.12 -19.06 -0.23
N GLY A 179 3.92 -19.69 0.92
CA GLY A 179 4.73 -20.82 1.37
C GLY A 179 3.88 -21.82 2.13
N ALA A 180 4.27 -23.09 2.06
CA ALA A 180 3.58 -24.19 2.73
C ALA A 180 4.59 -25.04 3.51
N ARG A 181 4.19 -25.53 4.68
CA ARG A 181 4.99 -26.44 5.52
C ARG A 181 4.04 -27.36 6.29
N GLY A 182 4.38 -28.64 6.39
CA GLY A 182 3.55 -29.61 7.11
C GLY A 182 3.68 -31.01 6.53
N GLN A 183 2.65 -31.83 6.73
CA GLN A 183 2.57 -33.15 6.11
C GLN A 183 2.39 -33.00 4.60
N ALA A 184 2.68 -34.07 3.85
CA ALA A 184 2.53 -34.07 2.38
C ALA A 184 1.11 -33.65 1.94
N THR A 185 0.08 -34.12 2.66
CA THR A 185 -1.32 -33.74 2.42
C THR A 185 -1.57 -32.26 2.65
N ASP A 186 -1.03 -31.66 3.72
CA ASP A 186 -1.20 -30.24 4.02
C ASP A 186 -0.55 -29.36 2.94
N ILE A 187 0.64 -29.76 2.48
CA ILE A 187 1.35 -29.07 1.40
C ILE A 187 0.52 -29.13 0.10
N ALA A 188 -0.07 -30.28 -0.23
CA ALA A 188 -0.93 -30.42 -1.40
C ALA A 188 -2.18 -29.53 -1.31
N ILE A 189 -2.83 -29.47 -0.15
CA ILE A 189 -4.00 -28.59 0.08
C ILE A 189 -3.62 -27.11 -0.13
N GLN A 190 -2.49 -26.68 0.44
CA GLN A 190 -2.04 -25.29 0.34
C GLN A 190 -1.60 -24.94 -1.09
N ALA A 191 -0.99 -25.88 -1.81
CA ALA A 191 -0.64 -25.72 -3.21
C ALA A 191 -1.88 -25.60 -4.11
N GLU A 192 -2.92 -26.39 -3.85
CA GLU A 192 -4.19 -26.28 -4.57
C GLU A 192 -4.85 -24.91 -4.32
N GLU A 193 -4.84 -24.42 -3.08
CA GLU A 193 -5.45 -23.15 -2.71
C GLU A 193 -4.75 -21.95 -3.38
N ILE A 194 -3.41 -21.91 -3.39
CA ILE A 194 -2.70 -20.81 -4.07
C ILE A 194 -2.93 -20.84 -5.59
N MET A 195 -3.14 -22.00 -6.19
CA MET A 195 -3.50 -22.13 -7.61
C MET A 195 -4.92 -21.61 -7.89
N LYS A 196 -5.88 -21.87 -6.99
CA LYS A 196 -7.23 -21.27 -7.07
C LYS A 196 -7.16 -19.74 -6.97
N LEU A 197 -6.38 -19.25 -6.00
CA LEU A 197 -6.19 -17.82 -5.79
C LEU A 197 -5.52 -17.14 -6.99
N LYS A 198 -4.49 -17.76 -7.59
CA LYS A 198 -3.85 -17.31 -8.83
C LYS A 198 -4.89 -17.14 -9.94
N LYS A 199 -5.70 -18.16 -10.19
CA LYS A 199 -6.75 -18.13 -11.21
C LYS A 199 -7.81 -17.07 -10.93
N GLN A 200 -8.22 -16.91 -9.67
CA GLN A 200 -9.19 -15.89 -9.27
C GLN A 200 -8.68 -14.47 -9.58
N LEU A 201 -7.42 -14.18 -9.21
CA LEU A 201 -6.81 -12.88 -9.51
C LEU A 201 -6.71 -12.63 -11.01
N TYR A 202 -6.35 -13.63 -11.81
CA TYR A 202 -6.29 -13.50 -13.26
C TYR A 202 -7.65 -13.17 -13.88
N ASN A 203 -8.73 -13.81 -13.41
CA ASN A 203 -10.09 -13.47 -13.84
C ASN A 203 -10.45 -12.02 -13.51
N ILE A 204 -10.05 -11.53 -12.33
CA ILE A 204 -10.31 -10.14 -11.92
C ILE A 204 -9.53 -9.16 -12.82
N TYR A 205 -8.25 -9.41 -13.07
CA TYR A 205 -7.46 -8.58 -13.98
C TYR A 205 -8.04 -8.60 -15.39
N ALA A 206 -8.37 -9.76 -15.95
CA ALA A 206 -8.99 -9.87 -17.27
C ALA A 206 -10.31 -9.08 -17.37
N LYS A 207 -11.17 -9.18 -16.34
CA LYS A 207 -12.44 -8.44 -16.26
C LYS A 207 -12.25 -6.92 -16.40
N HIS A 208 -11.28 -6.36 -15.69
CA HIS A 208 -11.07 -4.91 -15.58
C HIS A 208 -10.16 -4.34 -16.68
N THR A 209 -9.18 -5.13 -17.14
CA THR A 209 -8.26 -4.72 -18.21
C THR A 209 -8.79 -5.00 -19.61
N LYS A 210 -9.81 -5.85 -19.73
CA LYS A 210 -10.34 -6.36 -21.01
C LYS A 210 -9.34 -7.20 -21.82
N GLN A 211 -8.20 -7.57 -21.22
CA GLN A 211 -7.27 -8.52 -21.80
C GLN A 211 -7.83 -9.95 -21.73
N SER A 212 -7.40 -10.81 -22.65
CA SER A 212 -7.70 -12.23 -22.56
C SER A 212 -6.99 -12.87 -21.37
N LEU A 213 -7.52 -13.98 -20.85
CA LEU A 213 -6.87 -14.71 -19.75
C LEU A 213 -5.46 -15.16 -20.13
N GLU A 214 -5.22 -15.56 -21.37
CA GLU A 214 -3.89 -15.96 -21.86
C GLU A 214 -2.87 -14.81 -21.77
N VAL A 215 -3.28 -13.58 -22.14
CA VAL A 215 -2.42 -12.40 -22.02
C VAL A 215 -2.12 -12.11 -20.54
N ILE A 216 -3.12 -12.20 -19.66
CA ILE A 216 -2.94 -12.00 -18.22
C ILE A 216 -2.01 -13.05 -17.62
N GLU A 217 -2.22 -14.34 -17.93
CA GLU A 217 -1.37 -15.44 -17.47
C GLU A 217 0.09 -15.23 -17.85
N SER A 218 0.35 -14.91 -19.12
CA SER A 218 1.69 -14.65 -19.63
C SER A 218 2.32 -13.40 -18.99
N ALA A 219 1.54 -12.31 -18.87
CA ALA A 219 2.03 -11.05 -18.32
C ALA A 219 2.34 -11.14 -16.81
N MET A 220 1.57 -11.93 -16.05
CA MET A 220 1.69 -12.03 -14.60
C MET A 220 2.56 -13.19 -14.12
N GLU A 221 3.09 -14.04 -15.01
CA GLU A 221 3.93 -15.18 -14.59
C GLU A 221 5.19 -14.72 -13.84
N ARG A 222 5.72 -13.54 -14.17
CA ARG A 222 6.82 -12.88 -13.44
C ARG A 222 6.42 -11.46 -13.08
N ASP A 223 7.27 -10.78 -12.32
CA ASP A 223 7.08 -9.35 -12.03
C ASP A 223 7.11 -8.57 -13.34
N ARG A 224 5.97 -7.99 -13.72
CA ARG A 224 5.82 -7.13 -14.90
C ARG A 224 5.62 -5.69 -14.46
N TYR A 225 6.64 -4.87 -14.62
CA TYR A 225 6.58 -3.44 -14.38
C TYR A 225 6.08 -2.72 -15.63
N MET A 226 5.32 -1.66 -15.42
CA MET A 226 4.76 -0.78 -16.44
C MET A 226 4.86 0.67 -15.96
N SER A 227 5.21 1.56 -16.89
CA SER A 227 4.93 2.99 -16.80
C SER A 227 3.42 3.25 -16.80
N PRO A 228 2.96 4.46 -16.42
CA PRO A 228 1.54 4.80 -16.44
C PRO A 228 0.92 4.70 -17.84
N MET A 229 1.67 5.04 -18.89
CA MET A 229 1.21 4.94 -20.27
C MET A 229 1.08 3.49 -20.73
N GLU A 230 2.06 2.63 -20.41
CA GLU A 230 1.97 1.19 -20.68
C GLU A 230 0.81 0.55 -19.90
N ALA A 231 0.59 0.96 -18.66
CA ALA A 231 -0.53 0.49 -17.85
C ALA A 231 -1.89 0.95 -18.38
N GLN A 232 -1.95 2.17 -18.96
CA GLN A 232 -3.14 2.65 -19.66
C GLN A 232 -3.42 1.81 -20.90
N GLU A 233 -2.40 1.54 -21.71
CA GLU A 233 -2.50 0.70 -22.91
C GLU A 233 -2.87 -0.75 -22.58
N PHE A 234 -2.35 -1.28 -21.47
CA PHE A 234 -2.71 -2.61 -20.96
C PHE A 234 -4.14 -2.66 -20.41
N GLY A 235 -4.76 -1.53 -20.11
CA GLY A 235 -6.13 -1.40 -19.60
C GLY A 235 -6.25 -1.40 -18.07
N ILE A 236 -5.15 -1.26 -17.33
CA ILE A 236 -5.16 -1.15 -15.85
C ILE A 236 -5.73 0.19 -15.40
N LEU A 237 -5.50 1.25 -16.16
CA LEU A 237 -6.00 2.59 -15.86
C LEU A 237 -6.49 3.29 -17.12
N ASP A 238 -7.19 4.41 -16.96
CA ASP A 238 -7.85 5.12 -18.06
C ASP A 238 -7.13 6.41 -18.45
N LYS A 239 -6.57 7.15 -17.48
CA LYS A 239 -5.95 8.46 -17.74
C LYS A 239 -4.65 8.66 -16.95
N VAL A 240 -3.64 9.22 -17.59
CA VAL A 240 -2.42 9.73 -16.93
C VAL A 240 -2.50 11.26 -16.86
N LEU A 241 -2.58 11.83 -15.65
CA LEU A 241 -2.77 13.27 -15.46
C LEU A 241 -1.44 13.99 -15.21
N VAL A 242 -1.27 15.16 -15.84
CA VAL A 242 -0.19 16.11 -15.55
C VAL A 242 -0.67 17.11 -14.50
N HIS A 243 -1.81 17.73 -14.75
CA HIS A 243 -2.43 18.73 -13.89
C HIS A 243 -3.96 18.53 -13.77
N PRO A 244 -4.57 18.90 -12.63
CA PRO A 244 -6.02 19.10 -12.57
C PRO A 244 -6.45 20.22 -13.54
N PRO A 245 -7.76 20.44 -13.77
CA PRO A 245 -8.23 21.54 -14.60
C PRO A 245 -7.56 22.87 -14.20
N GLN A 246 -6.89 23.50 -15.16
CA GLN A 246 -6.17 24.75 -14.96
C GLN A 246 -7.14 25.93 -15.01
N ASP A 247 -6.68 27.13 -14.63
CA ASP A 247 -7.54 28.32 -14.64
C ASP A 247 -8.03 28.61 -16.07
N GLY A 248 -9.35 28.62 -16.25
CA GLY A 248 -10.01 28.78 -17.55
C GLY A 248 -10.23 27.48 -18.36
N GLU A 249 -9.80 26.32 -17.85
CA GLU A 249 -9.98 25.01 -18.51
C GLU A 249 -10.97 24.13 -17.74
N ASP A 250 -11.92 23.51 -18.44
CA ASP A 250 -12.92 22.61 -17.84
C ASP A 250 -12.38 21.18 -17.63
N GLU A 251 -11.39 20.76 -18.42
CA GLU A 251 -10.85 19.40 -18.43
C GLU A 251 -9.41 19.35 -17.88
N PRO A 252 -9.00 18.22 -17.27
CA PRO A 252 -7.64 18.06 -16.78
C PRO A 252 -6.63 17.88 -17.92
N GLU A 253 -5.40 18.32 -17.69
CA GLU A 253 -4.31 18.09 -18.62
C GLU A 253 -3.80 16.65 -18.51
N LEU A 254 -3.79 15.94 -19.64
CA LEU A 254 -3.38 14.54 -19.73
C LEU A 254 -2.03 14.40 -20.44
N VAL A 255 -1.26 13.37 -20.08
CA VAL A 255 -0.04 13.01 -20.81
C VAL A 255 -0.42 12.58 -22.22
N GLN A 256 0.15 13.26 -23.20
CA GLN A 256 -0.01 12.90 -24.61
C GLN A 256 0.90 11.72 -24.96
N LYS A 257 0.41 10.77 -25.76
CA LYS A 257 1.25 9.70 -26.31
C LYS A 257 2.19 10.34 -27.33
N GLU A 258 3.51 10.28 -27.11
CA GLU A 258 4.47 10.67 -28.15
C GLU A 258 4.17 9.85 -29.42
N PRO A 259 4.13 10.47 -30.61
CA PRO A 259 3.90 9.74 -31.83
C PRO A 259 5.04 8.75 -32.03
N THR A 260 4.69 7.47 -32.24
CA THR A 260 5.65 6.41 -32.53
C THR A 260 6.44 6.80 -33.78
N VAL A 261 7.69 7.25 -33.60
CA VAL A 261 8.59 7.53 -34.73
C VAL A 261 8.84 6.18 -35.41
N ALA A 262 8.36 6.03 -36.64
CA ALA A 262 8.62 4.84 -37.45
C ALA A 262 10.13 4.59 -37.53
N PRO A 263 10.61 3.33 -37.47
CA PRO A 263 12.02 3.06 -37.62
C PRO A 263 12.48 3.61 -38.96
N THR A 264 13.40 4.56 -38.93
CA THR A 264 14.07 5.10 -40.11
C THR A 264 14.69 3.94 -40.87
N GLU A 265 14.27 3.74 -42.12
CA GLU A 265 14.86 2.77 -43.04
C GLU A 265 16.39 2.86 -43.01
N PRO A 266 17.12 1.72 -42.95
CA PRO A 266 18.55 1.76 -43.05
C PRO A 266 18.97 2.34 -44.41
N PRO A 267 20.04 3.15 -44.48
CA PRO A 267 20.46 3.77 -45.72
C PRO A 267 20.77 2.69 -46.77
N ALA A 268 20.22 2.89 -47.97
CA ALA A 268 20.40 1.98 -49.10
C ALA A 268 21.90 1.74 -49.36
N PRO A 269 22.33 0.52 -49.72
CA PRO A 269 23.73 0.25 -50.02
C PRO A 269 24.16 1.10 -51.21
N ALA A 270 25.26 1.85 -51.04
CA ALA A 270 25.86 2.64 -52.10
C ALA A 270 26.17 1.72 -53.30
N SER A 271 25.66 2.10 -54.47
CA SER A 271 25.94 1.43 -55.73
C SER A 271 27.37 1.79 -56.17
N THR A 272 28.21 0.75 -56.28
CA THR A 272 29.47 0.61 -57.05
C THR A 272 30.45 1.77 -57.08
#